data_AF-A0AAV5SZH4-F1
#
_entry.id   AF-A0AAV5SZH4-F1
#
_cell.length_a   1.000
_cell.length_b   1.000
_cell.length_c   1.000
_cell.angle_alpha   90.00
_cell.angle_beta   90.00
_cell.angle_gamma   90.00
#
_symmetry.space_group_name_H-M   'P 1'
#
loop_
_entity.id
_entity.type
_entity.pdbx_description
1 polymer ?
#
loop_
_entity_poly.entity_id
_entity_poly.type
_entity_poly.pdbx_seq_one_letter_code
_entity_poly.pdbx_strand_id
1 'polypeptide(L)'
;IRSLLVLLLVGLACGTRVNFNNRCGYRVQVIPTENGRASVQQALLNPGQGAAADFGGNGMNFKNGYGGRTLAEFSFNSFSGLDFYDLSVIVGYDTPMQISSNNGGRAVTCRGAGCPDAYLYPTDDTKTRSTRTGFTFTITFCP
;
A
#
# COMPACT_ATOMS: atom_id res chain seq x y z
N ILE A 1 7.84 -37.78 -35.30
CA ILE A 1 6.88 -37.18 -34.34
C ILE A 1 7.67 -36.26 -33.44
N ARG A 2 7.70 -34.95 -33.73
CA ARG A 2 8.44 -33.97 -32.93
C ARG A 2 7.53 -33.53 -31.79
N SER A 3 7.81 -33.97 -30.57
CA SER A 3 7.11 -33.48 -29.37
C SER A 3 7.34 -31.97 -29.24
N LEU A 4 6.29 -31.18 -29.46
CA LEU A 4 6.26 -29.79 -29.02
C LEU A 4 6.14 -29.81 -27.49
N LEU A 5 7.23 -29.48 -26.81
CA LEU A 5 7.18 -29.10 -25.41
C LEU A 5 6.51 -27.72 -25.35
N VAL A 6 5.20 -27.71 -25.06
CA VAL A 6 4.49 -26.46 -24.76
C VAL A 6 5.01 -25.98 -23.41
N LEU A 7 5.96 -25.06 -23.43
CA LEU A 7 6.38 -24.35 -22.23
C LEU A 7 5.20 -23.45 -21.84
N LEU A 8 4.40 -23.92 -20.89
CA LEU A 8 3.36 -23.10 -20.28
C LEU A 8 4.08 -21.99 -19.52
N LEU A 9 4.25 -20.83 -20.16
CA LEU A 9 4.57 -19.59 -19.48
C LEU A 9 3.39 -19.31 -18.55
N VAL A 10 3.48 -19.80 -17.31
CA VAL A 10 2.65 -19.29 -16.23
C VAL A 10 3.04 -17.82 -16.16
N GLY A 11 2.23 -16.96 -16.75
CA GLY A 11 2.35 -15.53 -16.57
C GLY A 11 2.28 -15.29 -15.07
N LEU A 12 3.43 -15.05 -14.45
CA LEU A 12 3.48 -14.47 -13.12
C LEU A 12 2.70 -13.18 -13.26
N ALA A 13 1.47 -13.14 -12.74
CA ALA A 13 0.81 -11.88 -12.49
C ALA A 13 1.74 -11.14 -11.50
N CYS A 14 2.58 -10.27 -12.04
CA CYS A 14 3.61 -9.58 -11.28
C CYS A 14 2.89 -8.47 -10.51
N GLY A 15 2.36 -8.81 -9.34
CA GLY A 15 1.84 -7.82 -8.41
C GLY A 15 2.99 -6.92 -7.94
N THR A 16 2.67 -5.66 -7.68
CA THR A 16 3.57 -4.74 -7.00
C THR A 16 3.79 -5.24 -5.57
N ARG A 17 5.06 -5.43 -5.19
CA ARG A 17 5.39 -5.88 -3.84
C ARG A 17 5.22 -4.74 -2.83
N VAL A 18 4.51 -5.02 -1.74
CA VAL A 18 4.37 -4.12 -0.60
C VAL A 18 4.91 -4.79 0.66
N ASN A 19 5.94 -4.18 1.24
CA ASN A 19 6.44 -4.51 2.57
C ASN A 19 5.68 -3.72 3.62
N PHE A 20 5.33 -4.37 4.72
CA PHE A 20 4.75 -3.76 5.90
C PHE A 20 5.77 -3.81 7.02
N ASN A 21 6.03 -2.67 7.66
CA ASN A 21 7.00 -2.55 8.74
C ASN A 21 6.34 -1.92 9.96
N ASN A 22 6.24 -2.68 11.06
CA ASN A 22 5.69 -2.17 12.30
C ASN A 22 6.80 -1.57 13.18
N ARG A 23 6.88 -0.24 13.25
CA ARG A 23 7.72 0.48 14.21
C ARG A 23 6.95 1.04 15.40
N CYS A 24 5.67 0.74 15.51
CA CYS A 24 4.88 1.12 16.68
C CYS A 24 5.31 0.34 17.91
N GLY A 25 5.13 0.92 19.09
CA GLY A 25 5.29 0.22 20.37
C GLY A 25 4.16 -0.78 20.68
N TYR A 26 3.21 -0.97 19.75
CA TYR A 26 2.05 -1.85 19.88
C TYR A 26 1.88 -2.73 18.64
N ARG A 27 0.99 -3.72 18.73
CA ARG A 27 0.68 -4.61 17.60
C ARG A 27 -0.08 -3.87 16.51
N VAL A 28 0.32 -4.07 15.27
CA VAL A 28 -0.38 -3.56 14.08
C VAL A 28 -1.10 -4.71 13.39
N GLN A 29 -2.39 -4.52 13.15
CA GLN A 29 -3.21 -5.44 12.34
C GLN A 29 -3.30 -4.87 10.93
N VAL A 30 -2.57 -5.42 9.97
CA VAL A 30 -2.59 -4.92 8.59
C VAL A 30 -3.87 -5.39 7.90
N ILE A 31 -4.78 -4.44 7.61
CA ILE A 31 -6.03 -4.70 6.90
C ILE A 31 -5.99 -4.01 5.53
N PRO A 32 -5.90 -4.78 4.43
CA PRO A 32 -6.22 -4.29 3.10
C PRO A 32 -7.74 -4.16 2.89
N THR A 33 -8.17 -3.12 2.19
CA THR A 33 -9.54 -2.97 1.69
C THR A 33 -9.52 -2.71 0.20
N GLU A 34 -10.37 -3.43 -0.53
CA GLU A 34 -10.46 -3.38 -1.98
C GLU A 34 -11.95 -3.35 -2.37
N ASN A 35 -12.33 -2.53 -3.34
CA ASN A 35 -13.72 -2.40 -3.75
C ASN A 35 -14.29 -3.75 -4.22
N GLY A 36 -15.44 -4.12 -3.69
CA GLY A 36 -16.13 -5.38 -4.02
C GLY A 36 -15.50 -6.63 -3.40
N ARG A 37 -14.51 -6.51 -2.51
CA ARG A 37 -13.93 -7.64 -1.77
C ARG A 37 -14.04 -7.44 -0.26
N ALA A 38 -14.31 -8.53 0.45
CA ALA A 38 -14.28 -8.53 1.90
C ALA A 38 -12.85 -8.25 2.39
N SER A 39 -12.72 -7.36 3.37
CA SER A 39 -11.43 -7.07 4.00
C SER A 39 -11.02 -8.27 4.86
N VAL A 40 -9.82 -8.80 4.63
CA VAL A 40 -9.25 -9.91 5.41
C VAL A 40 -7.93 -9.45 6.00
N GLN A 41 -7.64 -9.84 7.24
CA GLN A 41 -6.36 -9.54 7.87
C GLN A 41 -5.20 -10.12 7.06
N GLN A 42 -4.36 -9.24 6.52
CA GLN A 42 -3.16 -9.62 5.77
C GLN A 42 -2.05 -10.09 6.71
N ALA A 43 -1.87 -9.39 7.84
CA ALA A 43 -0.86 -9.72 8.84
C ALA A 43 -1.24 -9.17 10.22
N LEU A 44 -0.73 -9.83 11.27
CA LEU A 44 -0.68 -9.29 12.63
C LEU A 44 0.79 -9.17 13.04
N LEU A 45 1.26 -7.94 13.22
CA LEU A 45 2.68 -7.63 13.42
C LEU A 45 2.90 -7.14 14.85
N ASN A 46 3.73 -7.85 15.63
CA ASN A 46 4.26 -7.34 16.89
C ASN A 46 5.23 -6.17 16.64
N PRO A 47 5.58 -5.38 17.68
CA PRO A 47 6.59 -4.32 17.56
C PRO A 47 7.88 -4.84 16.92
N GLY A 48 8.38 -4.13 15.91
CA GLY A 48 9.60 -4.48 15.17
C GLY A 48 9.43 -5.56 14.10
N GLN A 49 8.24 -6.14 13.94
CA GLN A 49 8.00 -7.14 12.89
C GLN A 49 7.63 -6.51 11.55
N GLY A 50 7.88 -7.26 10.48
CA GLY A 50 7.41 -6.94 9.15
C GLY A 50 6.81 -8.15 8.44
N ALA A 51 6.11 -7.88 7.35
CA ALA A 51 5.56 -8.86 6.42
C ALA A 51 5.60 -8.29 5.00
N ALA A 52 5.41 -9.13 3.98
CA ALA A 52 5.32 -8.66 2.60
C ALA A 52 4.32 -9.48 1.80
N ALA A 53 3.62 -8.83 0.89
CA ALA A 53 2.71 -9.47 -0.06
C ALA A 53 2.72 -8.71 -1.39
N ASP A 54 2.28 -9.37 -2.45
CA ASP A 54 2.17 -8.81 -3.79
C ASP A 54 0.71 -8.43 -4.07
N PHE A 55 0.48 -7.23 -4.61
CA PHE A 55 -0.85 -6.68 -4.88
C PHE A 55 -0.94 -6.17 -6.31
N GLY A 56 -2.13 -6.20 -6.93
CA GLY A 56 -2.27 -5.72 -8.31
C GLY A 56 -3.71 -5.50 -8.75
N GLY A 57 -3.87 -4.72 -9.82
CA GLY A 57 -5.09 -4.66 -10.65
C GLY A 57 -6.26 -3.86 -10.10
N ASN A 58 -6.25 -3.40 -8.85
CA ASN A 58 -7.34 -2.66 -8.23
C ASN A 58 -6.85 -1.55 -7.29
N GLY A 59 -7.74 -0.59 -7.03
CA GLY A 59 -7.57 0.41 -5.97
C GLY A 59 -7.64 -0.26 -4.59
N MET A 60 -6.65 0.01 -3.75
CA MET A 60 -6.46 -0.65 -2.47
C MET A 60 -6.03 0.32 -1.38
N ASN A 61 -6.61 0.17 -0.20
CA ASN A 61 -6.19 0.91 0.99
C ASN A 61 -5.65 -0.04 2.05
N PHE A 62 -4.59 0.37 2.74
CA PHE A 62 -4.03 -0.35 3.87
C PHE A 62 -4.16 0.49 5.14
N LYS A 63 -4.53 -0.16 6.24
CA LYS A 63 -4.76 0.47 7.54
C LYS A 63 -4.42 -0.45 8.70
N ASN A 64 -4.31 0.13 9.89
CA ASN A 64 -4.16 -0.60 11.13
C ASN A 64 -5.54 -0.90 11.75
N GLY A 65 -5.97 -2.16 11.68
CA GLY A 65 -7.25 -2.64 12.18
C GLY A 65 -8.42 -2.36 11.23
N TYR A 66 -9.52 -3.07 11.42
CA TYR A 66 -10.70 -2.98 10.55
C TYR A 66 -11.32 -1.57 10.54
N GLY A 67 -11.28 -0.88 11.69
CA GLY A 67 -11.74 0.50 11.86
C GLY A 67 -10.64 1.56 11.71
N GLY A 68 -9.46 1.20 11.17
CA GLY A 68 -8.35 2.15 10.99
C GLY A 68 -8.75 3.33 10.10
N ARG A 69 -8.32 4.54 10.49
CA ARG A 69 -8.73 5.81 9.88
C ARG A 69 -7.63 6.47 9.07
N THR A 70 -6.37 6.26 9.44
CA THR A 70 -5.25 6.64 8.58
C THR A 70 -5.13 5.59 7.47
N LEU A 71 -5.20 6.03 6.21
CA LEU A 71 -5.19 5.15 5.05
C LEU A 71 -3.89 5.35 4.25
N ALA A 72 -3.29 4.26 3.81
CA ALA A 72 -2.28 4.25 2.76
C ALA A 72 -2.96 3.70 1.50
N GLU A 73 -3.18 4.58 0.53
CA GLU A 73 -4.02 4.31 -0.64
C GLU A 73 -3.13 4.07 -1.86
N PHE A 74 -3.51 3.09 -2.68
CA PHE A 74 -2.77 2.66 -3.85
C PHE A 74 -3.70 2.37 -5.02
N SER A 75 -3.22 2.64 -6.23
CA SER A 75 -3.74 2.06 -7.46
C SER A 75 -2.58 1.46 -8.23
N PHE A 76 -2.47 0.13 -8.19
CA PHE A 76 -1.33 -0.62 -8.76
C PHE A 76 -1.51 -0.88 -10.25
N ASN A 77 -0.42 -0.76 -11.00
CA ASN A 77 -0.31 -1.00 -12.44
C ASN A 77 -1.49 -0.38 -13.22
N SER A 78 -1.76 0.89 -12.92
CA SER A 78 -2.89 1.66 -13.43
C SER A 78 -2.51 2.38 -14.74
N PHE A 79 -3.14 3.52 -15.02
CA PHE A 79 -2.93 4.33 -16.21
C PHE A 79 -1.44 4.54 -16.52
N SER A 80 -1.06 4.29 -17.77
CA SER A 80 0.33 4.42 -18.27
C SER A 80 1.37 3.52 -17.56
N GLY A 81 0.94 2.42 -16.93
CA GLY A 81 1.85 1.51 -16.21
C GLY A 81 2.47 2.15 -14.97
N LEU A 82 1.70 3.02 -14.31
CA LEU A 82 2.09 3.70 -13.08
C LEU A 82 1.41 3.06 -11.87
N ASP A 83 2.12 3.07 -10.75
CA ASP A 83 1.56 2.87 -9.42
C ASP A 83 1.29 4.25 -8.83
N PHE A 84 0.03 4.55 -8.52
CA PHE A 84 -0.38 5.76 -7.82
C PHE A 84 -0.51 5.46 -6.33
N TYR A 85 -0.11 6.40 -5.49
CA TYR A 85 -0.16 6.24 -4.04
C TYR A 85 -0.24 7.57 -3.30
N ASP A 86 -0.86 7.54 -2.12
CA ASP A 86 -0.92 8.64 -1.18
C ASP A 86 -1.28 8.15 0.24
N LEU A 87 -1.23 9.08 1.18
CA LEU A 87 -1.80 8.90 2.51
C LEU A 87 -3.09 9.72 2.58
N SER A 88 -4.05 9.24 3.36
CA SER A 88 -5.30 9.94 3.60
C SER A 88 -5.72 9.87 5.06
N VAL A 89 -6.18 11.01 5.57
CA VAL A 89 -6.77 11.18 6.90
C VAL A 89 -8.15 11.83 6.83
N ILE A 90 -8.78 11.81 5.64
CA ILE A 90 -10.13 12.35 5.42
C ILE A 90 -11.13 11.75 6.43
N VAL A 91 -11.00 10.45 6.72
CA VAL A 91 -11.87 9.72 7.65
C VAL A 91 -11.36 9.74 9.09
N GLY A 92 -10.28 10.48 9.36
CA GLY A 92 -9.63 10.66 10.65
C GLY A 92 -8.19 10.15 10.70
N TYR A 93 -7.56 10.32 11.86
CA TYR A 93 -6.18 9.92 12.13
C TYR A 93 -6.10 9.04 13.37
N ASP A 94 -5.24 8.02 13.34
CA ASP A 94 -5.06 7.06 14.44
C ASP A 94 -3.71 6.35 14.46
N THR A 95 -3.11 6.04 13.31
CA THR A 95 -1.81 5.38 13.21
C THR A 95 -0.90 6.19 12.29
N PRO A 96 0.25 6.69 12.76
CA PRO A 96 1.22 7.35 11.89
C PRO A 96 1.69 6.39 10.80
N MET A 97 1.82 6.86 9.56
CA MET A 97 2.22 6.03 8.43
C MET A 97 3.19 6.76 7.48
N GLN A 98 4.02 5.98 6.81
CA GLN A 98 4.84 6.42 5.68
C GLN A 98 4.72 5.42 4.54
N ILE A 99 4.64 5.93 3.32
CA ILE A 99 4.85 5.15 2.09
C ILE A 99 6.20 5.56 1.51
N SER A 100 7.03 4.58 1.20
CA SER A 100 8.28 4.75 0.45
C SER A 100 8.38 3.68 -0.63
N SER A 101 9.21 3.90 -1.64
CA SER A 101 9.52 2.92 -2.68
C SER A 101 11.03 2.81 -2.85
N ASN A 102 11.50 1.60 -3.16
CA ASN A 102 12.93 1.27 -3.16
C ASN A 102 13.74 1.87 -4.31
N ASN A 103 13.09 2.27 -5.41
CA ASN A 103 13.79 2.77 -6.61
C ASN A 103 12.94 3.77 -7.43
N GLY A 104 12.00 4.48 -6.80
CA GLY A 104 11.25 5.54 -7.48
C GLY A 104 10.28 6.30 -6.59
N GLY A 105 9.76 7.43 -7.08
CA GLY A 105 8.73 8.22 -6.41
C GLY A 105 9.21 8.97 -5.15
N ARG A 106 8.37 9.90 -4.67
CA ARG A 106 8.62 10.66 -3.44
C ARG A 106 7.97 9.93 -2.27
N ALA A 107 8.75 9.68 -1.20
CA ALA A 107 8.17 9.19 0.05
C ALA A 107 7.18 10.20 0.63
N VAL A 108 6.05 9.71 1.16
CA VAL A 108 5.02 10.52 1.83
C VAL A 108 4.88 10.06 3.27
N THR A 109 4.82 11.00 4.22
CA THR A 109 4.80 10.68 5.66
C THR A 109 3.74 11.48 6.40
N CYS A 110 2.89 10.80 7.16
CA CYS A 110 1.88 11.41 8.00
C CYS A 110 2.04 11.04 9.48
N ARG A 111 2.33 12.03 10.32
CA ARG A 111 2.53 11.90 11.78
C ARG A 111 1.47 12.61 12.62
N GLY A 112 0.38 13.06 12.01
CA GLY A 112 -0.71 13.73 12.70
C GLY A 112 -1.89 14.04 11.78
N ALA A 113 -3.03 14.43 12.36
CA ALA A 113 -4.29 14.63 11.64
C ALA A 113 -4.28 15.76 10.60
N GLY A 114 -3.34 16.71 10.67
CA GLY A 114 -3.19 17.81 9.72
C GLY A 114 -1.88 17.74 8.91
N CYS A 115 -1.38 16.53 8.65
CA CYS A 115 -0.09 16.36 7.97
C CYS A 115 -0.15 16.85 6.51
N PRO A 116 0.88 17.57 6.03
CA PRO A 116 0.85 18.18 4.69
C PRO A 116 0.99 17.16 3.53
N ASP A 117 1.39 15.93 3.85
CA ASP A 117 1.64 14.84 2.90
C ASP A 117 0.43 13.91 2.70
N ALA A 118 -0.69 14.14 3.39
CA ALA A 118 -1.90 13.34 3.24
C ALA A 118 -3.09 14.18 2.79
N TYR A 119 -4.07 13.51 2.16
CA TYR A 119 -5.38 14.08 1.91
C TYR A 119 -6.06 14.45 3.24
N LEU A 120 -6.41 15.72 3.38
CA LEU A 120 -7.18 16.24 4.52
C LEU A 120 -8.68 16.36 4.20
N TYR A 121 -9.02 16.50 2.92
CA TYR A 121 -10.38 16.60 2.41
C TYR A 121 -10.45 16.08 0.96
N PRO A 122 -11.63 15.69 0.45
CA PRO A 122 -11.76 14.96 -0.83
C PRO A 122 -11.24 15.68 -2.08
N THR A 123 -11.20 17.02 -2.07
CA THR A 123 -10.78 17.83 -3.23
C THR A 123 -9.32 18.27 -3.16
N ASP A 124 -8.52 17.75 -2.24
CA ASP A 124 -7.08 18.03 -2.13
C ASP A 124 -6.24 17.21 -3.13
N ASP A 125 -6.44 17.43 -4.43
CA ASP A 125 -5.82 16.64 -5.52
C ASP A 125 -4.27 16.73 -5.61
N THR A 126 -3.63 17.47 -4.71
CA THR A 126 -2.19 17.73 -4.73
C THR A 126 -1.34 16.64 -4.07
N LYS A 127 -1.97 15.66 -3.41
CA LYS A 127 -1.28 14.69 -2.53
C LYS A 127 -0.91 13.39 -3.22
N THR A 128 -1.65 12.99 -4.25
CA THR A 128 -1.32 11.79 -5.04
C THR A 128 0.08 11.88 -5.64
N ARG A 129 0.83 10.81 -5.45
CA ARG A 129 2.14 10.57 -6.07
C ARG A 129 2.02 9.40 -7.02
N SER A 130 2.98 9.31 -7.93
CA SER A 130 3.09 8.15 -8.81
C SER A 130 4.54 7.80 -9.09
N THR A 131 4.75 6.55 -9.46
CA THR A 131 6.03 6.05 -10.00
C THR A 131 5.74 4.93 -10.99
N ARG A 132 6.71 4.56 -11.82
CA ARG A 132 6.57 3.43 -12.74
C ARG A 132 6.32 2.14 -11.95
N THR A 133 5.47 1.28 -12.47
CA THR A 133 5.23 -0.05 -11.89
C THR A 133 6.50 -0.92 -11.94
N GLY A 134 6.57 -1.92 -11.06
CA GLY A 134 7.69 -2.85 -10.94
C GLY A 134 8.67 -2.55 -9.80
N PHE A 135 8.40 -1.53 -8.99
CA PHE A 135 9.15 -1.26 -7.76
C PHE A 135 8.50 -1.91 -6.54
N THR A 136 9.25 -1.96 -5.44
CA THR A 136 8.76 -2.44 -4.15
C THR A 136 8.44 -1.26 -3.25
N PHE A 137 7.23 -1.22 -2.73
CA PHE A 137 6.82 -0.24 -1.72
C PHE A 137 7.07 -0.76 -0.32
N THR A 138 7.27 0.16 0.62
CA THR A 138 7.26 -0.13 2.05
C THR A 138 6.31 0.83 2.74
N ILE A 139 5.28 0.26 3.40
CA ILE A 139 4.41 0.95 4.35
C ILE A 139 5.01 0.77 5.73
N THR A 140 5.45 1.87 6.33
CA THR A 140 5.94 1.86 7.71
C THR A 140 4.88 2.46 8.62
N PHE A 141 4.42 1.68 9.60
CA PHE A 141 3.57 2.16 10.68
C PHE A 141 4.45 2.73 11.79
N CYS A 142 4.06 3.88 12.33
CA CYS A 142 4.87 4.68 13.26
C CYS A 142 6.30 4.92 12.75
N PRO A 143 6.47 5.53 11.55
CA PRO A 143 7.77 5.76 10.93
C PRO A 143 8.70 6.62 11.79
#